data_AF-A0A3A2Z6Y2-F1
#
_entry.id   AF-A0A3A2Z6Y2-F1
#
_cell.length_a   1.000
_cell.length_b   1.000
_cell.length_c   1.000
_cell.angle_alpha   90.00
_cell.angle_beta   90.00
_cell.angle_gamma   90.00
#
_symmetry.space_group_name_H-M   'P 1'
#
loop_
_entity.id
_entity.type
_entity.pdbx_description
1 polymer ?
#
loop_
_entity_poly.entity_id
_entity_poly.type
_entity_poly.pdbx_seq_one_letter_code
_entity_poly.pdbx_strand_id
1 'polypeptide(L)' 'MNTDPPNQVPDDNKTLLQISSSLTNALNTFGASSPQYQTVLEILKECLRDIDRDKQRHAASAPDPDMLSLAMGFLEIAD' A
#
# COMPACT_ATOMS: atom_id res chain seq x y z
N MET A 1 -2.45 -10.33 26.02
CA MET A 1 -1.48 -9.61 25.18
C MET A 1 -1.60 -10.20 23.79
N ASN A 2 -2.39 -9.57 22.92
CA ASN A 2 -2.50 -9.99 21.52
C ASN A 2 -1.33 -9.36 20.77
N THR A 3 -0.40 -10.19 20.31
CA THR A 3 0.65 -9.78 19.39
C THR A 3 0.02 -9.65 18.01
N ASP A 4 -0.43 -8.45 17.66
CA ASP A 4 -0.55 -8.05 16.27
C ASP A 4 0.89 -8.07 15.70
N PRO A 5 1.21 -8.92 14.71
CA PRO A 5 2.51 -8.83 14.07
C PRO A 5 2.57 -7.47 13.37
N PRO A 6 3.72 -6.76 13.39
CA PRO A 6 3.84 -5.53 12.63
C PRO A 6 3.46 -5.85 11.20
N ASN A 7 2.41 -5.20 10.70
CA ASN A 7 2.05 -5.19 9.30
C ASN A 7 3.26 -4.56 8.59
N GLN A 8 4.29 -5.36 8.31
CA GLN A 8 5.48 -4.96 7.59
C GLN A 8 5.05 -4.86 6.12
N VAL A 9 4.24 -3.85 5.82
CA VAL A 9 4.11 -3.31 4.48
C VAL A 9 5.54 -2.89 4.12
N PRO A 10 6.25 -3.62 3.25
CA PRO A 10 7.60 -3.23 2.87
C PRO A 10 7.47 -1.88 2.19
N ASP A 11 7.97 -0.80 2.82
CA ASP A 11 7.86 0.61 2.39
C ASP A 11 7.47 0.70 0.91
N ASP A 12 6.18 0.89 0.61
CA ASP A 12 5.67 0.78 -0.76
C ASP A 12 6.46 1.67 -1.72
N ASN A 13 6.90 2.84 -1.21
CA ASN A 13 7.80 3.75 -1.92
C ASN A 13 9.15 3.13 -2.30
N LYS A 14 9.78 2.36 -1.41
CA LYS A 14 11.05 1.67 -1.69
C LYS A 14 10.85 0.60 -2.77
N THR A 15 9.78 -0.17 -2.68
CA THR A 15 9.42 -1.19 -3.66
C THR A 15 9.15 -0.57 -5.04
N LEU A 16 8.38 0.52 -5.09
CA LEU A 16 8.10 1.28 -6.32
C LEU A 16 9.37 1.87 -6.95
N LEU A 17 10.31 2.38 -6.15
CA LEU A 17 11.60 2.88 -6.63
C LEU A 17 12.47 1.77 -7.26
N GLN A 18 12.43 0.56 -6.69
CA GLN A 18 13.17 -0.59 -7.26
C GLN A 18 12.55 -1.07 -8.57
N ILE A 19 11.22 -1.12 -8.64
CA ILE A 19 10.49 -1.50 -9.85
C ILE A 19 10.72 -0.47 -10.96
N SER A 20 10.71 0.83 -10.65
CA SER A 20 10.93 1.88 -11.66
C SER A 20 12.34 1.84 -12.25
N SER A 21 13.36 1.58 -11.42
CA SER A 21 14.73 1.34 -11.88
C SER A 21 14.80 0.12 -12.80
N SER A 22 14.14 -0.98 -12.42
CA SER A 22 14.10 -2.22 -13.20
C SER A 22 13.38 -2.04 -14.54
N LEU A 23 12.28 -1.29 -14.57
CA LEU A 23 11.56 -0.93 -15.80
C LEU A 23 12.43 -0.10 -16.74
N THR A 24 13.13 0.90 -16.21
CA THR A 24 14.01 1.77 -16.99
C THR A 24 15.15 0.95 -17.60
N ASN A 25 15.76 0.06 -16.81
CA ASN A 25 16.83 -0.81 -17.28
C ASN A 25 16.35 -1.81 -18.34
N ALA A 26 15.18 -2.42 -18.12
CA ALA A 26 14.58 -3.35 -19.09
C ALA A 26 14.21 -2.63 -20.39
N LEU A 27 13.67 -1.42 -20.31
CA LEU A 27 13.34 -0.60 -21.47
C LEU A 27 14.59 -0.25 -22.28
N ASN A 28 15.65 0.20 -21.61
CA ASN A 28 16.88 0.61 -22.27
C ASN A 28 17.64 -0.57 -22.88
N THR A 29 17.56 -1.76 -22.27
CA THR A 29 18.34 -2.94 -22.69
C THR A 29 17.61 -3.80 -23.72
N PHE A 30 16.31 -4.02 -23.52
CA PHE A 30 15.53 -5.00 -24.29
C PHE A 30 14.38 -4.36 -25.09
N GLY A 31 14.00 -3.12 -24.77
CA GLY A 31 12.88 -2.41 -25.40
C GLY A 31 11.51 -2.74 -24.79
N ALA A 32 10.52 -1.91 -25.10
CA ALA A 32 9.18 -1.98 -24.50
C ALA A 32 8.38 -3.24 -24.87
N SER A 33 8.64 -3.84 -26.03
CA SER A 33 7.98 -5.08 -26.46
C SER A 33 8.63 -6.35 -25.89
N SER A 34 9.71 -6.21 -25.11
CA SER A 34 10.42 -7.36 -24.57
C SER A 34 9.66 -8.05 -23.45
N PRO A 35 9.78 -9.39 -23.32
CA PRO A 35 9.23 -10.12 -22.19
C PRO A 35 9.72 -9.58 -20.85
N GLN A 36 10.97 -9.14 -20.78
CA GLN A 36 11.57 -8.59 -19.56
C GLN A 36 10.85 -7.31 -19.13
N TYR A 37 10.66 -6.37 -20.06
CA TYR A 37 9.92 -5.15 -19.76
C TYR A 37 8.47 -5.43 -19.37
N GLN A 38 7.80 -6.33 -20.09
CA GLN A 38 6.40 -6.70 -19.80
C GLN A 38 6.26 -7.37 -18.42
N THR A 39 7.19 -8.25 -18.04
CA THR A 39 7.18 -8.87 -16.70
C THR A 39 7.32 -7.83 -15.59
N VAL A 40 8.26 -6.89 -15.70
CA VAL A 40 8.42 -5.84 -14.67
C VAL A 40 7.21 -4.90 -14.65
N LEU A 41 6.57 -4.67 -15.81
CA LEU A 41 5.35 -3.89 -15.90
C LEU A 41 4.16 -4.56 -15.19
N GLU A 42 4.01 -5.89 -15.31
CA GLU A 42 2.98 -6.62 -14.57
C GLU A 42 3.21 -6.58 -13.05
N ILE A 43 4.46 -6.69 -12.61
CA ILE A 43 4.82 -6.54 -11.19
C ILE A 43 4.41 -5.15 -10.67
N LEU A 44 4.69 -4.08 -11.45
CA LEU A 44 4.25 -2.73 -11.09
C LEU A 44 2.73 -2.65 -10.92
N LYS A 45 1.96 -3.22 -11.87
CA LYS A 45 0.50 -3.22 -11.82
C LYS A 45 -0.04 -3.98 -10.62
N GLU A 46 0.60 -5.08 -10.23
CA GLU A 46 0.23 -5.82 -9.02
C GLU A 46 0.49 -5.00 -7.76
N CYS A 47 1.68 -4.41 -7.62
CA CYS A 47 2.00 -3.54 -6.48
C CYS A 47 1.01 -2.37 -6.34
N LEU A 48 0.63 -1.72 -7.44
CA LEU A 48 -0.35 -0.63 -7.41
C LEU A 48 -1.75 -1.10 -6.96
N ARG A 49 -2.16 -2.31 -7.37
CA ARG A 49 -3.44 -2.90 -6.94
C ARG A 49 -3.43 -3.24 -5.46
N ASP A 50 -2.31 -3.73 -4.93
CA ASP A 50 -2.18 -4.04 -3.51
C ASP A 50 -2.22 -2.77 -2.65
N ILE A 51 -1.53 -1.70 -3.06
CA ILE A 51 -1.59 -0.39 -2.39
C ILE A 51 -3.03 0.15 -2.39
N ASP A 52 -3.73 0.05 -3.52
CA ASP A 52 -5.12 0.51 -3.61
C ASP A 52 -6.05 -0.29 -2.70
N ARG A 53 -5.89 -1.62 -2.68
CA ARG A 53 -6.65 -2.51 -1.79
C ARG A 53 -6.38 -2.23 -0.32
N ASP A 54 -5.14 -1.94 0.05
CA ASP A 54 -4.76 -1.59 1.41
C ASP A 54 -5.37 -0.25 1.84
N LYS A 55 -5.33 0.76 0.96
CA LYS A 55 -6.03 2.03 1.18
C LYS A 55 -7.53 1.85 1.38
N GLN A 56 -8.17 1.00 0.57
CA GLN A 56 -9.60 0.71 0.73
C GLN A 56 -9.90 0.00 2.05
N ARG A 57 -9.05 -0.93 2.48
CA ARG A 57 -9.18 -1.63 3.78
C ARG A 57 -9.02 -0.68 4.96
N HIS A 58 -8.04 0.22 4.90
CA HIS A 58 -7.83 1.23 5.95
C HIS A 58 -8.96 2.26 5.97
N ALA A 59 -9.48 2.67 4.80
CA ALA A 59 -10.65 3.55 4.73
C ALA A 59 -11.92 2.87 5.28
N ALA A 60 -12.12 1.58 5.02
CA ALA A 60 -13.23 0.80 5.58
C ALA A 60 -13.08 0.53 7.09
N SER A 61 -11.86 0.61 7.61
CA SER A 61 -11.55 0.48 9.05
C SER A 61 -11.60 1.82 9.79
N ALA A 62 -11.92 2.93 9.10
CA ALA A 62 -12.15 4.20 9.78
C ALA A 62 -13.36 4.04 10.72
N PRO A 63 -13.24 4.41 12.00
CA PRO A 63 -14.36 4.33 12.93
C PRO A 63 -15.51 5.18 12.40
N ASP A 64 -16.71 4.61 12.41
CA ASP A 64 -17.94 5.32 12.06
C ASP A 64 -17.99 6.66 12.81
N PRO A 65 -18.41 7.77 12.17
CA PRO A 65 -18.49 9.08 12.81
C PRO A 65 -19.23 9.08 14.16
N ASP A 66 -20.26 8.25 14.31
CA ASP A 66 -21.02 8.11 15.55
C ASP A 66 -20.19 7.38 16.63
N MET A 67 -19.39 6.39 16.23
CA MET A 67 -18.50 5.66 17.13
C MET A 67 -17.31 6.52 17.58
N LEU A 68 -16.80 7.37 16.69
CA LEU A 68 -15.78 8.38 17.01
C LEU A 68 -16.35 9.44 17.96
N SER A 69 -17.57 9.92 17.71
CA SER A 69 -18.26 10.87 18.59
C SER A 69 -18.52 10.28 19.98
N LEU A 70 -18.92 9.00 20.06
CA LEU A 70 -19.10 8.29 21.32
C LEU A 70 -17.78 8.14 22.10
N ALA A 71 -16.68 7.78 21.41
CA ALA A 71 -15.36 7.67 22.03
C ALA A 71 -14.84 9.01 22.57
N MET A 72 -15.08 10.10 21.85
CA MET A 72 -14.77 11.46 22.31
C MET A 72 -15.62 11.86 23.53
N GLY A 73 -16.91 11.50 23.54
CA GLY A 73 -17.77 11.73 24.70
C GLY A 73 -17.30 11.02 25.98
N PHE A 74 -16.72 9.82 25.87
CA PHE A 74 -16.14 9.14 27.03
C PHE A 74 -14.87 9.81 27.56
N LEU A 75 -14.09 10.48 26.71
CA LEU A 75 -12.91 11.24 27.10
C LEU A 75 -13.26 12.56 27.79
N GLU A 76 -14.37 13.20 27.40
CA GLU A 76 -14.88 14.42 28.05
C GLU A 76 -15.44 14.19 29.47
N ILE A 77 -15.84 12.96 29.81
CA ILE A 77 -16.39 12.62 31.14
C ILE A 77 -15.27 12.31 32.15
N ALA A 78 -14.01 12.27 31.71
CA ALA A 78 -12.86 11.89 32.53
C ALA A 78 -12.10 13.08 33.17
N ASP A 79 -12.66 14.30 33.16
CA ASP A 79 -12.18 15.49 33.88
C ASP A 79 -13.18 15.92 34.98
#